data_AF-A0A3B8L4Y8-F1
#
_entry.id   AF-A0A3B8L4Y8-F1
#
_cell.length_a   1.000
_cell.length_b   1.000
_cell.length_c   1.000
_cell.angle_alpha   90.00
_cell.angle_beta   90.00
_cell.angle_gamma   90.00
#
_symmetry.space_group_name_H-M   'P 1'
#
loop_
_entity.id
_entity.type
_entity.pdbx_description
1 polymer ?
#
loop_
_entity_poly.entity_id
_entity_poly.type
_entity_poly.pdbx_seq_one_letter_code
_entity_poly.pdbx_strand_id
1 'polypeptide(L)'
;RLRQIQNADGTWGFSPGKSSDGGKTWKAEGNIAPEPSPTALALIAFQAAGFTPEDPTVKKGVAGLLGLQHPSGYWKGKSQTGFVSTAYSLHALS
;
A
#
# COMPACT_ATOMS: atom_id res chain seq x y z
N ARG A 1 -9.94 -5.48 6.92
CA ARG A 1 -10.04 -4.43 5.87
C ARG A 1 -8.85 -4.42 4.92
N LEU A 2 -7.64 -4.00 5.32
CA LEU A 2 -6.49 -3.82 4.39
C LEU A 2 -6.22 -5.04 3.48
N ARG A 3 -6.28 -6.27 4.04
CA ARG A 3 -6.16 -7.52 3.25
C ARG A 3 -7.20 -7.67 2.15
N GLN A 4 -8.44 -7.23 2.39
CA GLN A 4 -9.55 -7.40 1.44
C GLN A 4 -9.50 -6.37 0.30
N ILE A 5 -8.79 -5.26 0.51
CA ILE A 5 -8.67 -4.17 -0.47
C ILE A 5 -7.28 -4.09 -1.10
N GLN A 6 -6.43 -5.10 -0.88
CA GLN A 6 -5.14 -5.20 -1.57
C GLN A 6 -5.39 -5.54 -3.04
N ASN A 7 -4.69 -4.85 -3.94
CA ASN A 7 -4.77 -5.12 -5.37
C ASN A 7 -4.14 -6.47 -5.73
N ALA A 8 -4.45 -6.95 -6.94
CA ALA A 8 -3.89 -8.19 -7.47
C ALA A 8 -2.35 -8.16 -7.60
N ASP A 9 -1.74 -6.99 -7.75
CA ASP A 9 -0.28 -6.78 -7.80
C ASP A 9 0.36 -6.54 -6.42
N GLY A 10 -0.45 -6.55 -5.34
CA GLY A 10 0.02 -6.34 -3.98
C GLY A 10 -0.05 -4.91 -3.47
N THR A 11 -0.33 -3.95 -4.35
CA THR A 11 -0.38 -2.53 -3.98
C THR A 11 -1.70 -2.13 -3.35
N TRP A 12 -1.76 -0.90 -2.84
CA TRP A 12 -3.00 -0.23 -2.46
C TRP A 12 -3.15 1.09 -3.22
N GLY A 13 -4.40 1.48 -3.49
CA GLY A 13 -4.76 2.80 -3.98
C GLY A 13 -5.28 3.70 -2.87
N PHE A 14 -5.65 4.94 -3.24
CA PHE A 14 -6.21 5.92 -2.29
C PHE A 14 -7.63 5.59 -1.82
N SER A 15 -8.33 4.68 -2.49
CA SER A 15 -9.66 4.27 -2.06
C SER A 15 -9.59 3.57 -0.70
N PRO A 16 -10.21 4.12 0.36
CA PRO A 16 -10.23 3.47 1.67
C PRO A 16 -11.01 2.15 1.66
N GLY A 17 -11.80 1.90 0.61
CA GLY A 17 -12.77 0.82 0.57
C GLY A 17 -14.05 1.16 1.32
N LYS A 18 -15.15 0.58 0.84
CA LYS A 18 -16.49 0.69 1.42
C LYS A 18 -16.96 -0.68 1.88
N SER A 19 -17.86 -0.68 2.85
CA SER A 19 -18.55 -1.87 3.34
C SER A 19 -20.05 -1.60 3.35
N SER A 20 -20.84 -2.54 2.84
CA SER A 20 -22.31 -2.50 2.83
C SER A 20 -22.94 -3.42 3.89
N ASP A 21 -22.12 -4.18 4.62
CA ASP A 21 -22.56 -5.25 5.53
C ASP A 21 -22.05 -5.07 6.97
N GLY A 22 -21.86 -3.82 7.38
CA GLY A 22 -21.42 -3.48 8.74
C GLY A 22 -19.96 -3.82 9.03
N GLY A 23 -19.10 -3.81 8.01
CA GLY A 23 -17.66 -3.97 8.15
C GLY A 23 -17.14 -5.40 7.98
N LYS A 24 -18.00 -6.37 7.61
CA LYS A 24 -17.60 -7.76 7.39
C LYS A 24 -16.84 -7.91 6.07
N THR A 25 -17.32 -7.27 5.02
CA THR A 25 -16.67 -7.21 3.71
C THR A 25 -16.33 -5.78 3.34
N TRP A 26 -15.17 -5.62 2.68
CA TRP A 26 -14.63 -4.35 2.22
C TRP A 26 -14.23 -4.47 0.76
N LYS A 27 -14.65 -3.51 -0.05
CA LYS A 27 -14.24 -3.41 -1.46
C LYS A 27 -13.72 -2.01 -1.74
N ALA A 28 -12.56 -1.94 -2.37
CA ALA A 28 -12.04 -0.69 -2.91
C ALA A 28 -12.62 -0.46 -4.31
N GLU A 29 -13.12 0.74 -4.53
CA GLU A 29 -13.71 1.18 -5.81
C GLU A 29 -13.12 2.55 -6.18
N GLY A 30 -13.15 2.89 -7.47
CA GLY A 30 -12.64 4.17 -7.97
C GLY A 30 -11.11 4.19 -8.04
N ASN A 31 -10.46 5.04 -7.24
CA ASN A 31 -9.00 5.24 -7.31
C ASN A 31 -8.23 4.09 -6.62
N ILE A 32 -8.18 2.95 -7.29
CA ILE A 32 -7.49 1.72 -6.87
C ILE A 32 -6.17 1.51 -7.61
N ALA A 33 -5.73 2.49 -8.41
CA ALA A 33 -4.48 2.37 -9.14
C ALA A 33 -3.29 2.17 -8.17
N PRO A 34 -2.28 1.39 -8.57
CA PRO A 34 -1.07 1.20 -7.79
C PRO A 34 -0.42 2.54 -7.46
N GLU A 35 -0.20 2.80 -6.17
CA GLU A 35 0.35 4.07 -5.70
C GLU A 35 1.31 3.85 -4.53
N PRO A 36 2.49 4.51 -4.52
CA PRO A 36 3.47 4.31 -3.45
C PRO A 36 2.97 4.68 -2.05
N SER A 37 2.36 5.86 -1.87
CA SER A 37 2.00 6.34 -0.53
C SER A 37 0.95 5.45 0.17
N PRO A 38 -0.18 5.09 -0.45
CA PRO A 38 -1.13 4.17 0.17
C PRO A 38 -0.55 2.78 0.41
N THR A 39 0.31 2.29 -0.50
CA THR A 39 0.98 1.00 -0.33
C THR A 39 1.92 1.02 0.87
N ALA A 40 2.76 2.04 1.00
CA ALA A 40 3.66 2.23 2.13
C ALA A 40 2.89 2.37 3.46
N LEU A 41 1.81 3.17 3.49
CA LEU A 41 0.98 3.34 4.68
C LEU A 41 0.26 2.04 5.09
N ALA A 42 -0.17 1.22 4.13
CA ALA A 42 -0.75 -0.09 4.43
C ALA A 42 0.29 -1.01 5.08
N LEU A 43 1.52 -1.04 4.57
CA LEU A 43 2.63 -1.82 5.15
C LEU A 43 2.99 -1.35 6.57
N ILE A 44 3.09 -0.03 6.78
CA ILE A 44 3.31 0.55 8.12
C ILE A 44 2.19 0.14 9.08
N ALA A 45 0.94 0.11 8.62
CA ALA A 45 -0.18 -0.34 9.44
C ALA A 45 -0.08 -1.84 9.81
N PHE A 46 0.39 -2.70 8.90
CA PHE A 46 0.66 -4.11 9.20
C PHE A 46 1.79 -4.27 10.23
N GLN A 47 2.90 -3.55 10.05
CA GLN A 47 4.01 -3.55 11.00
C GLN A 47 3.57 -3.09 12.39
N ALA A 48 2.83 -1.97 12.47
CA ALA A 48 2.28 -1.46 13.72
C ALA A 48 1.30 -2.42 14.41
N ALA A 49 0.62 -3.27 13.64
CA ALA A 49 -0.24 -4.34 14.13
C ALA A 49 0.51 -5.63 14.50
N GLY A 50 1.85 -5.65 14.42
CA GLY A 50 2.70 -6.78 14.81
C GLY A 50 2.85 -7.87 13.75
N PHE A 51 2.45 -7.62 12.50
CA PHE A 51 2.69 -8.56 11.40
C PHE A 51 4.15 -8.46 10.92
N THR A 52 4.71 -9.61 10.55
CA THR A 52 6.11 -9.73 10.12
C THR A 52 6.22 -9.74 8.60
N PRO A 53 7.44 -9.56 8.05
CA PRO A 53 7.71 -9.71 6.62
C PRO A 53 7.37 -11.10 6.07
N GLU A 54 7.16 -12.11 6.91
CA GLU A 54 6.77 -13.45 6.46
C GLU A 54 5.30 -13.52 6.02
N ASP A 55 4.47 -12.59 6.48
CA ASP A 55 3.06 -12.53 6.17
C ASP A 55 2.81 -12.39 4.66
N PRO A 56 1.96 -13.24 4.04
CA PRO A 56 1.77 -13.22 2.59
C PRO A 56 1.27 -11.87 2.04
N THR A 57 0.42 -11.15 2.77
CA THR A 57 -0.07 -9.83 2.36
C THR A 57 1.05 -8.80 2.40
N VAL A 58 1.88 -8.84 3.45
CA VAL A 58 3.04 -7.96 3.61
C VAL A 58 4.06 -8.22 2.51
N LYS A 59 4.46 -9.48 2.28
CA LYS A 59 5.40 -9.86 1.19
C LYS A 59 4.97 -9.31 -0.15
N LYS A 60 3.69 -9.51 -0.48
CA LYS A 60 3.13 -9.03 -1.75
C LYS A 60 3.12 -7.52 -1.83
N GLY A 61 2.81 -6.84 -0.72
CA GLY A 61 2.87 -5.39 -0.61
C GLY A 61 4.27 -4.82 -0.78
N VAL A 62 5.27 -5.45 -0.18
CA VAL A 62 6.69 -5.08 -0.33
C VAL A 62 7.13 -5.23 -1.79
N ALA A 63 6.82 -6.38 -2.42
CA ALA A 63 7.12 -6.60 -3.84
C ALA A 63 6.44 -5.57 -4.74
N GLY A 64 5.16 -5.27 -4.49
CA GLY A 64 4.43 -4.24 -5.21
C GLY A 64 5.03 -2.85 -5.02
N LEU A 65 5.41 -2.47 -3.79
CA LEU A 65 6.04 -1.19 -3.49
C LEU A 65 7.39 -1.06 -4.20
N LEU A 66 8.25 -2.08 -4.13
CA LEU A 66 9.53 -2.10 -4.85
C LEU A 66 9.34 -1.98 -6.36
N GLY A 67 8.29 -2.62 -6.92
CA GLY A 67 7.93 -2.48 -8.33
C GLY A 67 7.51 -1.07 -8.76
N LEU A 68 7.13 -0.20 -7.81
CA LEU A 68 6.81 1.21 -8.06
C LEU A 68 8.02 2.15 -7.92
N GLN A 69 9.20 1.65 -7.55
CA GLN A 69 10.38 2.48 -7.38
C GLN A 69 10.87 3.00 -8.73
N HIS A 70 11.16 4.31 -8.81
CA HIS A 70 11.82 4.88 -9.98
C HIS A 70 13.26 4.35 -10.08
N PRO A 71 13.84 4.19 -11.28
CA PRO A 71 15.23 3.71 -11.44
C PRO A 71 16.28 4.52 -10.68
N SER A 72 16.02 5.79 -10.40
CA SER A 72 16.91 6.64 -9.58
C SER A 72 16.65 6.54 -8.07
N GLY A 73 15.80 5.62 -7.62
CA GLY A 73 15.60 5.25 -6.21
C GLY A 73 14.44 5.93 -5.48
N TYR A 74 13.79 6.95 -6.05
CA TYR A 74 12.65 7.61 -5.41
C TYR A 74 11.32 6.90 -5.70
N TRP A 75 10.30 7.20 -4.91
CA TRP A 75 8.90 6.84 -5.22
C TRP A 75 8.11 8.08 -5.55
N LYS A 76 7.44 8.08 -6.70
CA LYS A 76 6.51 9.12 -7.12
C LYS A 76 5.30 8.44 -7.72
N GLY A 77 4.10 8.79 -7.26
CA GLY A 77 2.90 8.47 -8.00
C GLY A 77 2.14 9.72 -8.39
N LYS A 78 0.80 9.71 -8.29
CA LYS A 78 -0.02 10.81 -8.80
C LYS A 78 0.14 12.11 -8.00
N SER A 79 0.50 12.01 -6.73
CA SER A 79 0.92 13.19 -5.97
C SER A 79 2.23 13.70 -6.55
N GLN A 80 2.22 14.87 -7.18
CA GLN A 80 3.38 15.43 -7.87
C GLN A 80 4.56 15.77 -6.91
N THR A 81 4.33 15.73 -5.59
CA THR A 81 5.34 15.92 -4.55
C THR A 81 5.99 14.59 -4.13
N GLY A 82 7.04 14.17 -4.85
CA GLY A 82 7.69 12.86 -4.66
C GLY A 82 8.46 12.65 -3.34
N PHE A 83 8.74 13.71 -2.57
CA PHE A 83 9.51 13.58 -1.32
C PHE A 83 8.72 12.83 -0.22
N VAL A 84 7.41 13.09 -0.12
CA VAL A 84 6.55 12.46 0.90
C VAL A 84 6.39 10.96 0.63
N SER A 85 6.08 10.60 -0.62
CA SER A 85 5.95 9.21 -1.04
C SER A 85 7.26 8.44 -0.84
N THR A 86 8.40 9.07 -1.12
CA THR A 86 9.71 8.47 -0.88
C THR A 86 9.95 8.24 0.61
N ALA A 87 9.68 9.23 1.47
CA ALA A 87 9.88 9.09 2.91
C ALA A 87 9.03 7.95 3.51
N TYR A 88 7.75 7.84 3.12
CA TYR A 88 6.91 6.72 3.57
C TYR A 88 7.41 5.38 3.08
N SER A 89 7.87 5.31 1.83
CA SER A 89 8.35 4.06 1.24
C SER A 89 9.62 3.58 1.92
N LEU A 90 10.55 4.48 2.22
CA LEU A 90 11.75 4.15 2.99
C LEU A 90 11.42 3.66 4.39
N HIS A 91 10.48 4.32 5.09
CA HIS A 91 10.06 3.89 6.41
C HIS A 91 9.34 2.53 6.40
N ALA A 92 8.51 2.27 5.40
CA ALA A 92 7.80 1.00 5.27
C ALA A 92 8.73 -0.20 4.96
N LEU A 93 9.94 0.06 4.47
CA LEU A 93 10.92 -0.95 4.07
C LEU A 93 12.09 -1.09 5.06
N SER A 94 12.15 -0.27 6.10
CA SER A 94 13.18 -0.32 7.16
C SER A 94 12.79 -1.26 8.28
#